data_AF-A0A957KMG1-F1
#
_entry.id   AF-A0A957KMG1-F1
#
_cell.length_a   1.000
_cell.length_b   1.000
_cell.length_c   1.000
_cell.angle_alpha   90.00
_cell.angle_beta   90.00
_cell.angle_gamma   90.00
#
_symmetry.space_group_name_H-M   'P 1'
#
loop_
_entity.id
_entity.type
_entity.pdbx_description
1 polymer ?
#
loop_
_entity_poly.entity_id
_entity_poly.type
_entity_poly.pdbx_seq_one_letter_code
_entity_poly.pdbx_strand_id
1 'polypeptide(L)'
;EIGPEFQYEWVSIPHIYNTPFYCYAYSFGQLLVLALYRRYQQEGDAFKPGYLKLLAYGGSAHPEQILQEAGVDMTDPAFWQGGFDVIGDLIDELEALSA
;
A
#
# COMPACT_ATOMS: atom_id res chain seq x y z
N GLU A 1 15.13 -20.94 -13.15
CA GLU A 1 13.84 -21.07 -13.86
C GLU A 1 12.78 -21.57 -12.89
N ILE A 2 11.52 -21.18 -13.09
CA ILE A 2 10.38 -21.64 -12.28
C ILE A 2 9.93 -23.01 -12.81
N GLY A 3 9.78 -24.00 -11.94
CA GLY A 3 9.39 -25.35 -12.34
C GLY A 3 7.93 -25.46 -12.83
N PRO A 4 7.60 -26.46 -13.68
CA PRO A 4 6.26 -26.60 -14.26
C PRO A 4 5.15 -26.79 -13.22
N GLU A 5 5.47 -27.28 -12.03
CA GLU A 5 4.54 -27.46 -10.91
C GLU A 5 3.91 -26.15 -10.41
N PHE A 6 4.59 -25.01 -10.56
CA PHE A 6 4.09 -23.71 -10.11
C PHE A 6 2.83 -23.24 -10.84
N GLN A 7 2.49 -23.84 -11.99
CA GLN A 7 1.23 -23.56 -12.69
C GLN A 7 -0.01 -23.89 -11.82
N TYR A 8 0.14 -24.76 -10.81
CA TYR A 8 -0.92 -25.19 -9.90
C TYR A 8 -0.85 -24.53 -8.52
N GLU A 9 0.08 -23.60 -8.30
CA GLU A 9 0.31 -22.97 -6.98
C GLU A 9 -0.96 -22.31 -6.42
N TRP A 10 -1.78 -21.71 -7.29
CA TRP A 10 -3.05 -21.07 -6.92
C TRP A 10 -4.02 -22.01 -6.18
N VAL A 11 -3.95 -23.32 -6.42
CA VAL A 11 -4.78 -24.33 -5.74
C VAL A 11 -4.52 -24.38 -4.24
N SER A 12 -3.30 -24.04 -3.83
CA SER A 12 -2.89 -24.03 -2.43
C SER A 12 -3.33 -22.77 -1.67
N ILE A 13 -3.81 -21.73 -2.35
CA ILE A 13 -4.08 -20.41 -1.76
C ILE A 13 -5.51 -20.34 -1.22
N PRO A 14 -5.74 -20.41 0.10
CA PRO A 14 -7.10 -20.53 0.64
C PRO A 14 -7.96 -19.28 0.39
N HIS A 15 -7.32 -18.10 0.32
CA HIS A 15 -7.98 -16.81 0.08
C HIS A 15 -8.66 -16.73 -1.29
N ILE A 16 -8.29 -17.58 -2.26
CA ILE A 16 -8.99 -17.63 -3.56
C ILE A 16 -10.37 -18.25 -3.41
N TYR A 17 -10.54 -19.20 -2.48
CA TYR A 17 -11.76 -20.00 -2.36
C TYR A 17 -12.62 -19.59 -1.16
N ASN A 18 -12.00 -19.38 0.00
CA ASN A 18 -12.73 -19.16 1.26
C ASN A 18 -13.13 -17.69 1.45
N THR A 19 -12.35 -16.77 0.89
CA THR A 19 -12.56 -15.31 1.01
C THR A 19 -12.32 -14.61 -0.33
N PRO A 20 -13.21 -14.83 -1.32
CA PRO A 20 -13.04 -14.28 -2.66
C PRO A 20 -12.79 -12.78 -2.65
N PHE A 21 -11.90 -12.31 -3.53
CA PHE A 21 -11.48 -10.91 -3.64
C PHE A 21 -10.78 -10.34 -2.40
N TYR A 22 -10.28 -11.15 -1.47
CA TYR A 22 -9.54 -10.62 -0.33
C TYR A 22 -8.08 -10.24 -0.69
N CYS A 23 -7.45 -10.97 -1.61
CA CYS A 23 -6.02 -10.80 -1.90
C CYS A 23 -5.63 -9.40 -2.36
N TYR A 24 -6.49 -8.67 -3.10
CA TYR A 24 -6.16 -7.32 -3.56
C TYR A 24 -5.97 -6.35 -2.38
N ALA A 25 -6.64 -6.59 -1.25
CA ALA A 25 -6.57 -5.71 -0.09
C ALA A 25 -5.14 -5.65 0.49
N TYR A 26 -4.34 -6.71 0.32
CA TYR A 26 -2.93 -6.69 0.70
C TYR A 26 -2.13 -5.71 -0.16
N SER A 27 -2.22 -5.83 -1.49
CA SER A 27 -1.51 -4.95 -2.41
C SER A 27 -1.98 -3.49 -2.27
N PHE A 28 -3.30 -3.29 -2.17
CA PHE A 28 -3.89 -1.98 -1.93
C PHE A 28 -3.39 -1.37 -0.61
N GLY A 29 -3.48 -2.12 0.50
CA GLY A 29 -3.05 -1.64 1.81
C GLY A 29 -1.56 -1.33 1.88
N GLN A 30 -0.72 -2.19 1.28
CA GLN A 30 0.72 -1.97 1.23
C GLN A 30 1.07 -0.70 0.43
N LEU A 31 0.52 -0.55 -0.77
CA LEU A 31 0.79 0.62 -1.60
C LEU A 31 0.26 1.90 -0.95
N LEU A 32 -0.90 1.82 -0.28
CA LEU A 32 -1.49 2.95 0.44
C LEU A 32 -0.56 3.42 1.56
N VAL A 33 -0.03 2.50 2.36
CA VAL A 33 0.89 2.83 3.46
C VAL A 33 2.19 3.44 2.94
N LEU A 34 2.72 2.94 1.81
CA LEU A 34 3.93 3.51 1.19
C LEU A 34 3.69 4.93 0.66
N ALA A 35 2.54 5.18 0.01
CA ALA A 35 2.19 6.51 -0.46
C ALA A 35 1.97 7.50 0.72
N LEU A 36 1.30 7.05 1.79
CA LEU A 36 1.17 7.81 3.03
C LEU A 36 2.53 8.09 3.68
N TYR A 37 3.46 7.14 3.63
CA TYR A 37 4.82 7.32 4.12
C TYR A 37 5.60 8.35 3.30
N ARG A 38 5.49 8.32 1.97
CA ARG A 38 6.09 9.34 1.09
C ARG A 38 5.58 10.74 1.44
N ARG A 39 4.27 10.86 1.72
CA ARG A 39 3.66 12.12 2.16
C ARG A 39 4.17 12.56 3.54
N TYR A 40 4.33 11.63 4.48
CA TYR A 40 4.98 11.92 5.77
C TYR A 40 6.42 12.43 5.61
N GLN A 41 7.23 11.85 4.70
CA GLN A 41 8.59 12.34 4.45
C GLN A 41 8.61 13.79 3.93
N GLN A 42 7.57 14.21 3.20
CA GLN A 42 7.45 15.56 2.63
C GLN A 42 6.89 16.58 3.64
N GLU A 43 5.86 16.19 4.40
CA GLU A 43 5.12 17.07 5.31
C GLU A 43 5.65 17.05 6.75
N GLY A 44 6.40 16.02 7.13
CA GLY A 44 6.91 15.81 8.48
C GLY A 44 5.81 15.72 9.53
N ASP A 45 5.98 16.45 10.63
CA ASP A 45 5.06 16.40 11.77
C ASP A 45 3.64 16.89 11.46
N ALA A 46 3.47 17.72 10.42
CA ALA A 46 2.17 18.21 9.98
C ALA A 46 1.24 17.09 9.48
N PHE A 47 1.79 15.97 9.02
CA PHE A 47 1.04 14.80 8.55
C PHE A 47 0.36 14.03 9.70
N LYS A 48 0.99 14.01 10.88
CA LYS A 48 0.60 13.11 12.00
C LYS A 48 -0.86 13.26 12.44
N PRO A 49 -1.43 14.47 12.61
CA PRO A 49 -2.83 14.60 13.04
C PRO A 49 -3.82 13.96 12.06
N GLY A 50 -3.59 14.08 10.75
CA GLY A 50 -4.43 13.47 9.72
C GLY A 50 -4.36 11.94 9.77
N TYR A 51 -3.16 11.40 9.92
CA TYR A 51 -2.97 9.95 10.07
C TYR A 51 -3.60 9.39 11.35
N LEU A 52 -3.47 10.09 12.48
CA LEU A 52 -4.13 9.69 13.73
C LEU A 52 -5.66 9.72 13.61
N LYS A 53 -6.21 10.71 12.91
CA LYS A 53 -7.66 10.76 12.61
C LYS A 53 -8.08 9.55 11.76
N LEU A 54 -7.30 9.20 10.73
CA LEU A 54 -7.55 8.01 9.91
C LEU A 54 -7.61 6.75 10.76
N LEU A 55 -6.64 6.54 11.66
CA LEU A 55 -6.60 5.38 12.55
C LEU A 55 -7.79 5.32 13.52
N ALA A 56 -8.27 6.48 13.98
CA ALA A 56 -9.40 6.56 14.92
C ALA A 56 -10.73 6.07 14.32
N TYR A 57 -10.87 6.01 12.99
CA TYR A 57 -12.08 5.47 12.35
C TYR A 57 -12.27 3.97 12.59
N GLY A 58 -11.20 3.19 12.75
CA GLY A 58 -11.28 1.74 12.75
C GLY A 58 -12.03 1.23 11.51
N GLY A 59 -13.17 0.57 11.72
CA GLY A 59 -14.08 0.10 10.66
C GLY A 59 -15.43 0.83 10.59
N SER A 60 -15.55 2.01 11.20
CA SER A 60 -16.83 2.73 11.32
C SER A 60 -17.29 3.45 10.04
N ALA A 61 -16.42 3.57 9.04
CA ALA A 61 -16.70 4.24 7.76
C ALA A 61 -16.03 3.51 6.59
N HIS A 62 -16.47 3.83 5.36
CA HIS A 62 -15.88 3.26 4.15
C HIS A 62 -14.47 3.78 3.91
N PRO A 63 -13.54 2.96 3.41
CA PRO A 63 -12.15 3.38 3.13
C PRO A 63 -12.07 4.65 2.27
N GLU A 64 -12.95 4.79 1.28
CA GLU A 64 -13.01 5.98 0.43
C GLU A 64 -13.25 7.26 1.20
N GLN A 65 -14.27 7.27 2.04
CA GLN A 65 -14.61 8.42 2.85
C GLN A 65 -13.46 8.76 3.82
N ILE A 66 -12.89 7.73 4.48
CA ILE A 66 -11.79 7.92 5.44
C ILE A 66 -10.57 8.56 4.75
N LEU A 67 -10.22 8.08 3.56
CA LEU A 67 -9.08 8.60 2.79
C LEU A 67 -9.33 10.02 2.29
N GLN A 68 -10.51 10.31 1.75
CA GLN A 68 -10.89 11.67 1.33
C GLN A 68 -10.80 12.66 2.49
N GLU A 69 -11.28 12.27 3.68
CA GLU A 69 -11.19 13.11 4.88
C GLU A 69 -9.76 13.31 5.39
N ALA A 70 -8.83 12.40 5.07
CA ALA A 70 -7.40 12.56 5.29
C ALA A 70 -6.70 13.35 4.17
N GLY A 71 -7.47 13.89 3.22
CA GLY A 71 -6.95 14.62 2.06
C GLY A 71 -6.22 13.72 1.07
N VAL A 72 -6.61 12.44 0.98
CA VAL A 72 -6.08 11.48 0.02
C VAL A 72 -7.16 11.19 -1.02
N ASP A 73 -6.88 11.54 -2.28
CA ASP A 73 -7.67 11.09 -3.42
C ASP A 73 -7.08 9.79 -3.98
N MET A 74 -7.78 8.68 -3.74
CA MET A 74 -7.31 7.37 -4.21
C MET A 74 -7.53 7.15 -5.71
N THR A 75 -8.26 8.05 -6.39
CA THR A 75 -8.46 7.99 -7.83
C THR A 75 -7.32 8.64 -8.61
N ASP A 76 -6.46 9.41 -7.92
CA ASP A 76 -5.29 10.06 -8.49
C ASP A 76 -4.11 9.07 -8.62
N PRO A 77 -3.65 8.75 -9.85
CA PRO A 77 -2.49 7.90 -10.05
C PRO A 77 -1.20 8.49 -9.45
N ALA A 78 -1.09 9.82 -9.37
CA ALA A 78 0.10 10.48 -8.83
C ALA A 78 0.29 10.18 -7.33
N PHE A 79 -0.81 10.03 -6.58
CA PHE A 79 -0.76 9.59 -5.19
C PHE A 79 -0.09 8.21 -5.08
N TRP A 80 -0.52 7.25 -5.90
CA TRP A 80 0.02 5.89 -5.90
C TRP A 80 1.47 5.83 -6.38
N GLN A 81 1.85 6.68 -7.32
CA GLN A 81 3.23 6.78 -7.80
C GLN A 81 4.21 7.06 -6.64
N GLY A 82 3.83 7.89 -5.67
CA GLY A 82 4.66 8.13 -4.49
C GLY A 82 4.99 6.87 -3.68
N GLY A 83 4.10 5.88 -3.67
CA GLY A 83 4.37 4.58 -3.04
C GLY A 83 5.37 3.72 -3.82
N PHE A 84 5.31 3.76 -5.15
CA PHE A 84 6.30 3.10 -6.01
C PHE A 84 7.67 3.77 -5.93
N ASP A 85 7.71 5.10 -5.84
CA ASP A 85 8.96 5.86 -5.70
C ASP A 85 9.71 5.46 -4.42
N VAL A 86 9.00 5.22 -3.30
CA VAL A 86 9.64 4.71 -2.07
C VAL A 86 10.31 3.36 -2.31
N ILE A 87 9.68 2.46 -3.07
CA ILE A 87 10.29 1.16 -3.40
C ILE A 87 11.51 1.36 -4.30
N GLY A 88 11.41 2.26 -5.29
CA GLY A 88 12.53 2.63 -6.16
C GLY A 88 13.73 3.16 -5.37
N ASP A 89 13.49 4.12 -4.48
CA ASP A 89 14.53 4.72 -3.61
C ASP A 89 15.22 3.64 -2.75
N LEU A 90 14.47 2.65 -2.23
CA LEU A 90 15.04 1.53 -1.45
C LEU A 90 15.88 0.57 -2.31
N ILE A 91 15.49 0.35 -3.57
CA ILE A 91 16.27 -0.47 -4.51
C ILE A 91 17.58 0.26 -4.84
N ASP A 92 17.51 1.56 -5.15
CA ASP A 92 18.69 2.39 -5.45
C ASP A 92 19.67 2.41 -4.27
N GLU A 93 19.17 2.54 -3.03
CA GLU A 93 19.98 2.45 -1.82
C GLU A 93 20.67 1.09 -1.69
N LEU A 94 19.95 0.00 -1.94
CA LEU A 94 20.51 -1.36 -1.88
C LEU A 94 21.61 -1.56 -2.93
N GLU A 95 21.40 -1.10 -4.16
CA GLU A 95 22.39 -1.21 -5.24
C GLU A 95 23.68 -0.45 -4.91
N ALA A 96 23.55 0.76 -4.35
CA ALA A 96 24.68 1.59 -3.96
C ALA A 96 25.55 0.96 -2.85
N LEU A 97 24.98 0.12 -1.98
CA LEU A 97 25.72 -0.61 -0.95
C LEU A 97 26.51 -1.82 -1.50
N SER A 98 26.16 -2.28 -2.70
CA SER A 98 26.80 -3.42 -3.37
C SER A 98 27.90 -3.04 -4.35
N ALA A 99 28.10 -1.74 -4.58
CA ALA A 99 29.16 -1.15 -5.42
C ALA A 99 30.45 -0.91 -4.63
#